data_AF-A0A1H4F9D9-F1
#
_entry.id   AF-A0A1H4F9D9-F1
#
_cell.length_a   1.000
_cell.length_b   1.000
_cell.length_c   1.000
_cell.angle_alpha   90.00
_cell.angle_beta   90.00
_cell.angle_gamma   90.00
#
_symmetry.space_group_name_H-M   'P 1'
#
loop_
_entity.id
_entity.type
_entity.pdbx_description
1 polymer ?
#
loop_
_entity_poly.entity_id
_entity_poly.type
_entity_poly.pdbx_seq_one_letter_code
_entity_poly.pdbx_strand_id
1 'polypeptide(L)'
;MSENIEKYKINAFLDNLTIKEYKFAMKTIPKVLDVSMNTFHNYRRIKLGDPQDIPYEKVKQLEILFGIESGTLENGKTSGKSLAQLFRGE
;
A
#
# COMPACT_ATOMS: atom_id res chain seq x y z
N MET A 1 -9.40 2.60 22.25
CA MET A 1 -9.41 1.47 21.31
C MET A 1 -8.38 1.79 20.26
N SER A 2 -7.27 1.06 20.19
CA SER A 2 -6.25 1.29 19.17
C SER A 2 -6.87 0.92 17.83
N GLU A 3 -7.22 1.91 17.02
CA GLU A 3 -7.65 1.65 15.65
C GLU A 3 -6.52 0.88 14.96
N ASN A 4 -6.81 -0.36 14.55
CA ASN A 4 -5.87 -1.26 13.90
C ASN A 4 -5.65 -0.80 12.45
N ILE A 5 -5.07 0.39 12.27
CA ILE A 5 -4.85 1.03 10.97
C ILE A 5 -3.87 0.17 10.16
N GLU A 6 -4.26 -0.25 8.96
CA GLU A 6 -3.33 -0.90 8.03
C GLU A 6 -2.20 0.05 7.63
N LYS A 7 -1.00 -0.49 7.38
CA LYS A 7 0.13 0.27 6.84
C LYS A 7 -0.17 0.82 5.44
N TYR A 8 -0.99 0.10 4.67
CA TYR A 8 -1.39 0.44 3.30
C TYR A 8 -2.91 0.46 3.14
N LYS A 9 -3.42 1.41 2.36
CA LYS A 9 -4.85 1.64 2.08
C LYS A 9 -5.46 0.65 1.08
N ILE A 10 -4.87 -0.53 0.91
CA ILE A 10 -5.31 -1.52 -0.09
C ILE A 10 -6.78 -1.91 0.14
N ASN A 11 -7.20 -2.16 1.38
CA ASN A 11 -8.59 -2.47 1.70
C ASN A 11 -9.52 -1.32 1.34
N ALA A 12 -9.16 -0.09 1.71
CA ALA A 12 -9.96 1.09 1.40
C ALA A 12 -10.21 1.25 -0.12
N PHE A 13 -9.21 0.96 -0.96
CA PHE A 13 -9.41 0.97 -2.42
C PHE A 13 -10.30 -0.19 -2.90
N LEU A 14 -10.12 -1.38 -2.35
CA LEU A 14 -10.93 -2.55 -2.71
C LEU A 14 -12.40 -2.42 -2.27
N ASP A 15 -12.65 -1.82 -1.11
CA ASP A 15 -14.00 -1.67 -0.53
C ASP A 15 -14.87 -0.67 -1.32
N ASN A 16 -14.24 0.22 -2.10
CA ASN A 16 -14.93 1.13 -3.02
C ASN A 16 -15.34 0.48 -4.34
N LEU A 17 -14.97 -0.79 -4.59
CA LEU A 17 -15.30 -1.51 -5.82
C LEU A 17 -16.67 -2.18 -5.71
N THR A 18 -17.35 -2.35 -6.85
CA THR A 18 -18.52 -3.24 -6.92
C THR A 18 -18.11 -4.69 -6.68
N ILE A 19 -19.07 -5.56 -6.34
CA ILE A 19 -18.81 -7.01 -6.12
C ILE A 19 -18.11 -7.66 -7.32
N LYS A 20 -18.45 -7.25 -8.55
CA LYS A 20 -17.85 -7.79 -9.77
C LYS A 20 -16.38 -7.36 -9.90
N GLU A 21 -16.11 -6.08 -9.69
CA GLU A 21 -14.76 -5.51 -9.75
C GLU A 21 -13.88 -6.04 -8.62
N TYR A 22 -14.41 -6.15 -7.40
CA TYR A 22 -13.70 -6.74 -6.27
C TYR A 22 -13.26 -8.18 -6.59
N LYS A 23 -14.18 -9.02 -7.09
CA LYS A 23 -13.85 -10.40 -7.49
C LYS A 23 -12.78 -10.44 -8.59
N PHE A 24 -12.86 -9.53 -9.56
CA PHE A 24 -11.85 -9.40 -10.60
C PHE A 24 -10.49 -8.98 -10.01
N ALA A 25 -10.45 -7.93 -9.18
CA ALA A 25 -9.25 -7.42 -8.53
C ALA A 25 -8.57 -8.49 -7.67
N MET A 26 -9.32 -9.20 -6.84
CA MET A 26 -8.78 -10.29 -6.01
C MET A 26 -8.13 -11.41 -6.84
N LYS A 27 -8.61 -11.68 -8.05
CA LYS A 27 -8.05 -12.70 -8.94
C LYS A 27 -6.85 -12.18 -9.76
N THR A 28 -6.88 -10.90 -10.14
CA THR A 28 -5.94 -10.30 -11.09
C THR A 28 -4.73 -9.70 -10.41
N ILE A 29 -4.92 -8.96 -9.31
CA ILE A 29 -3.83 -8.26 -8.62
C ILE A 29 -2.71 -9.22 -8.19
N PRO A 30 -2.97 -10.35 -7.51
CA PRO A 30 -1.89 -11.27 -7.14
C PRO A 30 -1.08 -11.77 -8.34
N LYS A 31 -1.73 -11.97 -9.49
CA LYS A 31 -1.07 -12.42 -10.72
C LYS A 31 -0.20 -11.34 -11.34
N VAL A 32 -0.69 -10.09 -11.38
CA VAL A 32 0.09 -8.96 -11.91
C VAL A 32 1.31 -8.67 -11.03
N LEU A 33 1.16 -8.81 -9.72
CA LEU A 33 2.26 -8.65 -8.77
C LEU A 33 3.21 -9.85 -8.75
N ASP A 34 2.89 -10.95 -9.42
CA ASP A 34 3.61 -12.23 -9.36
C ASP A 34 3.79 -12.74 -7.91
N VAL A 35 2.69 -12.75 -7.15
CA VAL A 35 2.66 -13.23 -5.76
C VAL A 35 1.52 -14.23 -5.54
N SER A 36 1.69 -15.07 -4.50
CA SER A 36 0.62 -15.94 -4.07
C SER A 36 -0.58 -15.15 -3.53
N MET A 37 -1.78 -15.73 -3.61
CA MET A 37 -2.98 -15.14 -3.00
C MET A 37 -2.77 -14.89 -1.49
N ASN A 38 -2.07 -15.80 -0.80
CA ASN A 38 -1.76 -15.64 0.63
C ASN A 38 -0.84 -14.43 0.89
N THR A 39 0.18 -14.24 0.05
CA THR A 39 1.05 -13.06 0.12
C THR A 39 0.25 -11.78 -0.07
N PHE A 40 -0.66 -11.75 -1.05
CA PHE A 40 -1.54 -10.59 -1.24
C PHE A 40 -2.47 -10.35 -0.05
N HIS A 41 -3.01 -11.40 0.56
CA HIS A 41 -3.78 -11.29 1.81
C HIS A 41 -2.94 -10.74 2.97
N ASN A 42 -1.65 -11.07 3.06
CA ASN A 42 -0.76 -10.51 4.06
C ASN A 42 -0.51 -9.02 3.80
N TYR A 43 -0.24 -8.63 2.55
CA TYR A 43 -0.02 -7.23 2.16
C TYR A 43 -1.16 -6.31 2.61
N ARG A 44 -2.42 -6.72 2.39
CA ARG A 44 -3.60 -5.93 2.81
C ARG A 44 -3.88 -5.93 4.31
N ARG A 45 -3.09 -6.65 5.13
CA ARG A 45 -3.29 -6.79 6.58
C ARG A 45 -2.11 -6.27 7.40
N ILE A 46 -0.99 -5.90 6.78
CA ILE A 46 0.16 -5.32 7.48
C ILE A 46 -0.31 -4.11 8.28
N LYS A 47 0.01 -4.07 9.56
CA LYS A 47 -0.39 -2.98 10.46
C LYS A 47 0.63 -1.86 10.46
N LEU A 48 0.16 -0.65 10.69
CA LEU A 48 1.05 0.49 10.86
C LEU A 48 1.98 0.24 12.06
N GLY A 49 3.29 0.36 11.85
CA GLY A 49 4.30 0.04 12.86
C GLY A 49 4.83 -1.40 12.82
N ASP A 50 4.24 -2.27 12.00
CA ASP A 50 4.80 -3.60 11.75
C ASP A 50 6.14 -3.49 10.98
N PRO A 51 7.20 -4.21 11.38
CA PRO A 51 8.46 -4.24 10.63
C PRO A 51 8.31 -4.86 9.24
N GLN A 52 7.28 -5.67 9.01
CA GLN A 52 6.99 -6.21 7.70
C GLN A 52 6.64 -5.09 6.70
N ASP A 53 7.06 -5.29 5.46
CA ASP A 53 6.74 -4.36 4.39
C ASP A 53 6.36 -5.05 3.08
N ILE A 54 5.70 -4.30 2.21
CA ILE A 54 5.49 -4.67 0.81
C ILE A 54 6.74 -4.19 0.06
N PRO A 55 7.37 -5.02 -0.80
CA PRO A 55 8.46 -4.55 -1.64
C PRO A 55 8.03 -3.33 -2.47
N TYR A 56 8.90 -2.32 -2.55
CA TYR A 56 8.59 -1.03 -3.19
C TYR A 56 8.04 -1.17 -4.62
N GLU A 57 8.61 -2.08 -5.41
CA GLU A 57 8.12 -2.38 -6.76
C GLU A 57 6.64 -2.78 -6.76
N LYS A 58 6.22 -3.62 -5.81
CA LYS A 58 4.84 -4.09 -5.70
C LYS A 58 3.90 -2.98 -5.22
N VAL A 59 4.37 -2.09 -4.34
CA VAL A 59 3.64 -0.86 -3.97
C VAL A 59 3.39 0.00 -5.20
N LYS A 60 4.40 0.23 -6.04
CA LYS A 60 4.26 1.01 -7.28
C LYS A 60 3.29 0.37 -8.27
N GLN A 61 3.37 -0.95 -8.45
CA GLN A 61 2.42 -1.67 -9.30
C GLN A 61 0.99 -1.54 -8.78
N LEU A 62 0.77 -1.61 -7.46
CA LEU A 62 -0.55 -1.38 -6.86
C LEU A 62 -1.06 0.05 -7.11
N GLU A 63 -0.20 1.06 -6.96
CA GLU A 63 -0.56 2.46 -7.23
C GLU A 63 -0.99 2.66 -8.68
N ILE A 64 -0.27 2.05 -9.64
CA ILE A 64 -0.63 2.06 -11.06
C ILE A 64 -1.97 1.34 -11.28
N LEU A 65 -2.17 0.16 -10.67
CA LEU A 65 -3.40 -0.62 -10.82
C LEU A 65 -4.64 0.09 -10.26
N PHE A 66 -4.47 0.87 -9.19
CA PHE A 66 -5.54 1.69 -8.62
C PHE A 66 -5.66 3.07 -9.29
N GLY A 67 -4.73 3.45 -10.17
CA GLY A 67 -4.74 4.74 -10.85
C GLY A 67 -4.50 5.94 -9.93
N ILE A 68 -3.70 5.77 -8.87
CA ILE A 68 -3.42 6.79 -7.85
C ILE A 68 -1.99 7.33 -7.95
N GLU A 69 -1.76 8.50 -7.37
CA GLU A 69 -0.43 9.10 -7.33
C GLU A 69 0.52 8.29 -6.45
N SER A 70 1.80 8.30 -6.84
CA SER A 70 2.90 7.70 -6.11
C SER A 70 2.98 8.18 -4.65
N GLY A 71 3.03 7.25 -3.71
CA GLY A 71 3.04 7.50 -2.26
C GLY A 71 1.64 7.59 -1.63
N THR A 72 0.57 7.52 -2.41
CA THR A 72 -0.81 7.65 -1.89
C THR A 72 -1.29 6.37 -1.20
N LEU A 73 -0.74 5.22 -1.59
CA LEU A 73 -1.16 3.92 -1.07
C LEU A 73 -0.81 3.75 0.42
N GLU A 74 0.23 4.42 0.90
CA GLU A 74 0.67 4.37 2.29
C GLU A 74 -0.28 5.16 3.21
N ASN A 75 -0.55 4.63 4.41
CA ASN A 75 -1.23 5.37 5.48
C ASN A 75 -0.26 6.24 6.29
N GLY A 76 1.00 5.84 6.39
CA GLY A 76 2.05 6.63 7.04
C GLY A 76 2.51 7.78 6.15
N LYS A 77 2.58 8.99 6.70
CA LYS A 77 3.31 10.08 6.04
C LYS A 77 4.77 10.02 6.44
N THR A 78 5.63 9.63 5.51
CA THR A 78 7.07 9.81 5.71
C THR A 78 7.40 11.28 5.51
N SER A 79 7.93 11.91 6.54
CA SER A 79 8.42 13.29 6.47
C SER A 79 9.87 13.33 6.94
N GLY A 80 10.64 14.24 6.38
CA GLY A 80 12.05 14.37 6.68
C GLY A 80 12.59 15.68 6.12
N LYS A 81 13.72 16.11 6.68
CA LYS A 81 14.47 17.24 6.16
C LYS A 81 15.27 16.79 4.95
N SER A 82 15.25 17.59 3.89
CA SER A 82 16.15 17.40 2.75
C SER A 82 17.60 17.57 3.19
N LEU A 83 18.55 16.97 2.46
CA LEU A 83 19.98 17.15 2.73
C LEU A 83 20.39 18.63 2.73
N ALA A 84 19.78 19.46 1.88
CA ALA A 84 20.04 20.89 1.84
C ALA A 84 19.57 21.61 3.12
N GLN A 85 18.43 21.21 3.70
CA GLN A 85 17.95 21.75 4.98
C GLN A 85 18.87 21.32 6.13
N LEU A 86 19.27 20.04 6.14
CA LEU A 86 20.23 19.53 7.12
C LEU A 86 21.58 20.25 7.03
N PHE A 87 22.07 20.52 5.82
CA PHE A 87 23.31 21.28 5.60
C PHE A 87 23.22 22.73 6.07
N ARG A 88 22.06 23.37 5.93
CA ARG A 88 21.80 24.74 6.41
C ARG A 88 21.57 24.82 7.92
N GLY A 89 21.46 23.69 8.62
CA GLY A 89 21.19 23.65 10.06
C GLY A 89 19.75 24.01 10.44
N GLU A 90 18.82 23.95 9.48
CA GLU A 90 17.38 24.14 9.67
C GLU A 90 16.71 22.88 10.21
#